data_AF-A0A3S4S354-F1
#
_entry.id   AF-A0A3S4S354-F1
#
_cell.length_a   1.000
_cell.length_b   1.000
_cell.length_c   1.000
_cell.angle_alpha   90.00
_cell.angle_beta   90.00
_cell.angle_gamma   90.00
#
_symmetry.space_group_name_H-M   'P 1'
#
loop_
_entity.id
_entity.type
_entity.pdbx_description
1 polymer ?
#
loop_
_entity_poly.entity_id
_entity_poly.type
_entity_poly.pdbx_seq_one_letter_code
_entity_poly.pdbx_strand_id
1 'polypeptide(L)' 'MSTLRAYLRFQAMMFVFGIVGPIFLAIYFASQPDPTLRWMYWWGLFITAADILIALALTDSATPRDQQPRQGD' A
#
# COMPACT_ATOMS: atom_id res chain seq x y z
N MET A 1 14.71 3.35 18.59
CA MET A 1 13.25 3.63 18.61
C MET A 1 12.56 2.32 18.89
N SER A 2 11.70 2.22 19.91
CA SER A 2 10.98 0.97 20.21
C SER A 2 10.28 0.47 18.95
N THR A 3 10.45 -0.79 18.59
CA THR A 3 9.87 -1.40 17.38
C THR A 3 8.38 -1.11 17.25
N LEU A 4 7.67 -1.04 18.38
CA LEU A 4 6.28 -0.59 18.48
C LEU A 4 6.03 0.80 17.87
N ARG A 5 6.88 1.79 18.15
CA ARG A 5 6.72 3.15 17.62
C ARG A 5 6.92 3.22 16.11
N ALA A 6 7.84 2.40 15.58
CA ALA A 6 8.02 2.29 14.14
C ALA A 6 6.79 1.64 13.47
N TYR A 7 6.29 0.54 14.04
CA TYR A 7 5.10 -0.15 13.55
C TYR A 7 3.86 0.74 13.56
N LEU A 8 3.60 1.44 14.67
CA LEU A 8 2.52 2.43 14.79
C LEU A 8 2.61 3.53 13.73
N ARG A 9 3.83 4.01 13.42
CA ARG A 9 4.03 5.05 12.41
C ARG A 9 3.73 4.55 11.00
N PHE A 10 4.24 3.38 10.64
CA PHE A 10 3.96 2.78 9.34
C PHE A 10 2.49 2.38 9.18
N GLN A 11 1.87 1.88 10.24
CA GLN A 11 0.46 1.51 10.23
C GLN A 11 -0.45 2.75 10.10
N ALA A 12 -0.11 3.85 10.79
CA ALA A 12 -0.81 5.12 10.60
C ALA A 12 -0.63 5.67 9.17
N MET A 13 0.57 5.59 8.62
CA MET A 13 0.87 5.98 7.23
C MET A 13 0.02 5.17 6.24
N MET A 14 -0.05 3.85 6.41
CA MET A 14 -0.82 2.97 5.54
C MET A 14 -2.34 3.22 5.68
N PHE A 15 -2.81 3.64 6.85
CA PHE A 15 -4.20 4.05 7.05
C PHE A 15 -4.55 5.37 6.38
N VAL A 16 -3.57 6.25 6.13
CA VAL A 16 -3.79 7.55 5.48
C VAL A 16 -3.64 7.45 3.97
N PHE A 17 -2.68 6.67 3.47
CA PHE A 17 -2.39 6.56 2.03
C PHE A 17 -2.94 5.28 1.39
N GLY A 18 -2.79 4.13 2.06
CA GLY A 18 -3.15 2.83 1.51
C GLY A 18 -4.66 2.58 1.41
N ILE A 19 -5.47 3.23 2.26
CA ILE A 19 -6.93 3.05 2.23
C ILE A 19 -7.65 3.97 1.23
N VAL A 20 -6.97 4.99 0.70
CA VAL A 20 -7.57 5.99 -0.19
C VAL A 20 -8.12 5.35 -1.46
N GLY A 21 -7.32 4.49 -2.10
CA GLY A 21 -7.73 3.75 -3.30
C GLY A 21 -8.97 2.86 -3.06
N PRO A 22 -8.94 1.96 -2.04
CA PRO A 22 -10.10 1.17 -1.66
C PRO A 22 -11.36 1.98 -1.33
N ILE A 23 -11.24 3.12 -0.65
CA ILE A 23 -12.39 4.00 -0.35
C ILE A 23 -12.98 4.60 -1.63
N PHE A 24 -12.15 5.07 -2.55
CA PHE A 24 -12.62 5.61 -3.84
C PHE A 24 -13.39 4.56 -4.65
N LEU A 25 -12.85 3.35 -4.72
CA LEU A 25 -13.51 2.20 -5.36
C LEU A 25 -14.82 1.85 -4.65
N ALA A 26 -14.83 1.79 -3.32
CA ALA A 26 -16.02 1.50 -2.53
C ALA A 26 -17.13 2.54 -2.77
N ILE A 27 -16.80 3.83 -2.79
CA ILE A 27 -17.77 4.91 -3.08
C ILE A 27 -18.28 4.81 -4.52
N TYR A 28 -17.41 4.54 -5.49
CA TYR A 28 -17.81 4.35 -6.88
C TYR A 28 -18.85 3.23 -7.04
N PHE A 29 -18.63 2.08 -6.40
CA PHE A 29 -19.55 0.94 -6.48
C PHE A 29 -20.79 1.09 -5.60
N ALA A 30 -20.70 1.81 -4.47
CA ALA A 30 -21.83 2.05 -3.57
C ALA A 30 -22.78 3.15 -4.08
N SER A 31 -22.27 4.06 -4.92
CA SER A 31 -23.09 5.07 -5.57
C SER A 31 -23.92 4.43 -6.68
N GLN A 32 -25.20 4.82 -6.78
CA GLN A 32 -26.04 4.51 -7.95
C GLN A 32 -25.31 4.90 -9.26
N PRO A 33 -25.66 4.31 -10.42
CA PRO A 33 -24.93 4.49 -11.68
C PRO A 33 -25.01 5.94 -12.17
N ASP A 34 -24.15 6.77 -11.57
CA ASP A 34 -24.00 8.17 -11.86
C ASP A 34 -22.75 8.31 -12.73
N PRO A 35 -22.90 8.71 -14.00
CA PRO A 35 -21.78 8.89 -14.94
C PRO A 35 -20.69 9.82 -14.40
N THR A 36 -21.04 10.72 -13.50
CA THR A 36 -20.14 11.70 -12.87
C THR A 36 -19.14 11.06 -11.93
N LEU A 37 -19.32 9.79 -11.51
CA LEU A 37 -18.38 9.07 -10.65
C LEU A 37 -17.33 8.25 -11.42
N ARG A 38 -17.42 8.13 -12.75
CA ARG A 38 -16.46 7.34 -13.56
C ARG A 38 -15.00 7.72 -13.35
N TRP A 39 -14.70 8.99 -13.08
CA TRP A 39 -13.32 9.43 -12.79
C TRP A 39 -12.78 8.82 -11.49
N MET A 40 -13.63 8.61 -10.48
CA MET A 40 -13.25 7.98 -9.20
C MET A 40 -12.89 6.51 -9.37
N TYR A 41 -13.53 5.80 -10.31
CA TYR A 41 -13.14 4.43 -10.65
C TYR A 41 -11.71 4.35 -11.19
N TRP A 42 -11.40 5.17 -12.19
CA TRP A 42 -10.08 5.17 -12.82
C TRP A 42 -8.99 5.65 -11.87
N TRP A 43 -9.26 6.72 -11.10
CA TRP A 43 -8.32 7.20 -10.09
C TRP A 43 -8.16 6.25 -8.92
N GLY A 44 -9.25 5.67 -8.42
CA GLY A 44 -9.21 4.67 -7.35
C GLY A 44 -8.39 3.45 -7.75
N LEU A 45 -8.61 2.93 -8.95
CA LEU A 45 -7.83 1.81 -9.50
C LEU A 45 -6.35 2.16 -9.65
N PHE A 46 -6.04 3.34 -10.18
CA PHE A 46 -4.67 3.81 -10.37
C PHE A 46 -3.93 3.97 -9.04
N ILE A 47 -4.56 4.62 -8.05
CA ILE A 47 -3.98 4.82 -6.71
C ILE A 47 -3.77 3.48 -6.02
N THR A 48 -4.75 2.57 -6.06
CA THR A 48 -4.61 1.22 -5.48
C THR A 48 -3.47 0.44 -6.14
N ALA A 49 -3.37 0.47 -7.47
CA ALA A 49 -2.29 -0.21 -8.17
C ALA A 49 -0.92 0.37 -7.79
N ALA A 50 -0.78 1.69 -7.75
CA ALA A 50 0.46 2.35 -7.35
C ALA A 50 0.84 2.01 -5.90
N ASP A 51 -0.12 2.00 -4.98
CA ASP A 51 0.11 1.65 -3.57
C ASP A 51 0.64 0.21 -3.42
N ILE A 52 0.04 -0.75 -4.12
CA ILE A 52 0.49 -2.15 -4.14
C ILE A 52 1.89 -2.27 -4.74
N LEU A 53 2.17 -1.59 -5.85
CA LEU A 53 3.49 -1.63 -6.49
C LEU A 53 4.58 -1.03 -5.59
N ILE A 54 4.28 0.07 -4.88
CA ILE A 54 5.18 0.68 -3.91
C ILE A 54 5.42 -0.28 -2.74
N ALA A 55 4.36 -0.93 -2.22
CA ALA A 55 4.49 -1.92 -1.16
C ALA A 55 5.39 -3.09 -1.59
N LEU A 56 5.20 -3.63 -2.79
CA LEU A 56 6.03 -4.70 -3.35
C LEU A 56 7.49 -4.25 -3.51
N ALA A 57 7.73 -3.06 -4.05
CA ALA A 57 9.08 -2.52 -4.23
C ALA A 57 9.80 -2.30 -2.89
N LEU A 58 9.08 -1.78 -1.89
CA LEU A 58 9.61 -1.61 -0.53
C LEU A 58 9.90 -2.97 0.14
N THR A 59 9.02 -3.95 -0.02
CA THR A 59 9.24 -5.31 0.50
C THR A 59 10.47 -5.95 -0.14
N ASP A 60 10.61 -5.86 -1.48
CA ASP A 60 11.77 -6.37 -2.20
C ASP A 60 13.08 -5.69 -1.74
N SER A 61 13.04 -4.36 -1.56
CA SER A 61 14.18 -3.60 -1.03
C SER A 61 14.50 -3.91 0.43
N ALA A 62 13.49 -4.30 1.22
CA ALA A 62 13.60 -4.53 2.65
C ALA A 62 13.94 -5.98 3.00
N THR A 63 13.87 -6.94 2.07
CA THR A 63 14.41 -8.28 2.24
C THR A 63 15.93 -8.21 2.11
N PRO A 64 16.71 -8.28 3.21
CA PRO A 64 18.14 -8.49 3.09
C PRO A 64 18.32 -9.87 2.44
N ARG A 65 19.20 -9.97 1.44
CA ARG A 65 19.68 -11.28 1.01
C ARG A 65 20.39 -11.91 2.21
N ASP A 66 19.69 -12.76 2.96
CA ASP A 66 20.29 -13.68 3.90
C ASP A 66 21.10 -14.72 3.11
N GLN A 67 22.31 -14.32 2.66
CA GLN A 67 23.36 -15.21 2.20
C GLN A 67 24.70 -14.67 2.66
N GLN A 68 25.12 -15.06 3.87
CA GLN A 68 26.20 -16.03 4.04
C GLN A 68 26.35 -16.35 5.55
N PRO A 69 26.05 -17.58 6.02
CA PRO A 69 26.58 -18.04 7.28
C PRO A 69 28.10 -18.15 7.15
N ARG A 70 28.83 -17.49 8.04
CA ARG A 70 30.27 -17.73 8.20
C ARG A 70 30.48 -19.18 8.64
N GLN A 71 31.15 -20.01 7.85
CA GLN A 71 31.75 -21.23 8.40
C GLN A 71 32.93 -21.72 7.55
N GLY A 72 34.12 -21.72 8.16
CA GLY A 72 35.28 -22.55 7.81
C GLY A 72 36.38 -21.88 6.98
N ASP A 73 37.35 -21.25 7.63
CA ASP A 73 38.78 -21.65 7.66
C ASP A 73 39.59 -20.73 8.58
#